data_AF-A0A180F506-F1
#
_entry.id   AF-A0A180F506-F1
#
_cell.length_a   1.000
_cell.length_b   1.000
_cell.length_c   1.000
_cell.angle_alpha   90.00
_cell.angle_beta   90.00
_cell.angle_gamma   90.00
#
_symmetry.space_group_name_H-M   'P 1'
#
loop_
_entity.id
_entity.type
_entity.pdbx_description
1 polymer ?
#
loop_
_entity_poly.entity_id
_entity_poly.type
_entity_poly.pdbx_seq_one_letter_code
_entity_poly.pdbx_strand_id
1 'polypeptide(L)'
;MIGPHIVVRGNEKNYAQFINNNLPKKVTGVYFEDAIAKFILFRAAEKLYGIKPNSIGDMRNVVVPYAISLFGYKLNLEKIWKSQSISEELAAVLYSLMKQLNEFILHNFPSSHYIEWAKKEVCWKTIKQQDWNIDIDSIKADLASDEQLKKRKSVADNLDIDALQREYEVSLLRSIPYALWKKIEEWGKDSGFLNTSKQSFAGFDMAHAVKNNRTISDANRTKAMRIYEVVCEHNIDLLAEADELEEQPKTKETKTTNTDHRITIELVQKMVDWDKHRHILKDWQWKTMNDIISGRFPLNDRYAWGCKKNLELLKKHGFSEETE
;
A
#
# COMPACT_ATOMS: atom_id res chain seq x y z
N MET A 1 -1.66 -20.40 6.07
CA MET A 1 -2.83 -19.61 6.51
C MET A 1 -3.30 -20.15 7.85
N ILE A 2 -3.49 -19.27 8.82
CA ILE A 2 -3.90 -19.61 10.18
C ILE A 2 -5.40 -19.91 10.24
N GLY A 3 -5.80 -20.93 11.00
CA GLY A 3 -7.21 -21.27 11.19
C GLY A 3 -7.94 -20.37 12.20
N PRO A 4 -9.27 -20.26 12.14
CA PRO A 4 -10.04 -19.37 13.01
C PRO A 4 -9.94 -19.74 14.50
N HIS A 5 -9.76 -21.03 14.84
CA HIS A 5 -9.53 -21.49 16.20
C HIS A 5 -8.26 -20.90 16.86
N ILE A 6 -7.32 -20.36 16.08
CA ILE A 6 -6.16 -19.61 16.58
C ILE A 6 -6.52 -18.14 16.83
N VAL A 7 -7.33 -17.54 15.95
CA VAL A 7 -7.84 -16.17 16.10
C VAL A 7 -8.60 -16.03 17.42
N VAL A 8 -9.38 -17.04 17.78
CA VAL A 8 -10.17 -17.11 19.03
C VAL A 8 -9.29 -17.18 20.30
N ARG A 9 -8.00 -17.52 20.19
CA ARG A 9 -7.09 -17.66 21.36
C ARG A 9 -6.67 -16.32 21.97
N GLY A 10 -7.08 -15.20 21.39
CA GLY A 10 -6.75 -13.85 21.86
C GLY A 10 -5.59 -13.23 21.09
N ASN A 11 -5.44 -11.91 21.26
CA ASN A 11 -4.62 -11.05 20.42
C ASN A 11 -3.15 -11.48 20.36
N GLU A 12 -2.53 -11.79 21.50
CA GLU A 12 -1.10 -12.14 21.57
C GLU A 12 -0.78 -13.42 20.78
N LYS A 13 -1.55 -14.49 21.03
CA LYS A 13 -1.37 -15.79 20.36
C LYS A 13 -1.70 -15.72 18.87
N ASN A 14 -2.71 -14.93 18.51
CA ASN A 14 -3.06 -14.68 17.11
C ASN A 14 -1.97 -13.88 16.41
N TYR A 15 -1.46 -12.81 17.02
CA TYR A 15 -0.45 -11.92 16.44
C TYR A 15 0.82 -12.68 16.05
N ALA A 16 1.39 -13.46 16.97
CA ALA A 16 2.60 -14.24 16.69
C ALA A 16 2.40 -15.18 15.49
N GLN A 17 1.23 -15.84 15.40
CA GLN A 17 0.92 -16.70 14.29
C GLN A 17 0.73 -15.91 13.00
N PHE A 18 0.05 -14.76 13.06
CA PHE A 18 -0.25 -13.88 11.92
C PHE A 18 1.03 -13.39 11.25
N ILE A 19 1.97 -12.86 12.05
CA ILE A 19 3.27 -12.40 11.56
C ILE A 19 4.03 -13.54 10.87
N ASN A 20 4.03 -14.73 11.47
CA ASN A 20 4.82 -15.85 10.95
C ASN A 20 4.22 -16.52 9.69
N ASN A 21 2.90 -16.47 9.49
CA ASN A 21 2.23 -17.31 8.50
C ASN A 21 1.30 -16.59 7.51
N ASN A 22 0.97 -15.32 7.74
CA ASN A 22 -0.04 -14.59 6.96
C ASN A 22 0.49 -13.29 6.33
N LEU A 23 1.67 -12.80 6.72
CA LEU A 23 2.29 -11.67 6.02
C LEU A 23 2.77 -12.10 4.62
N PRO A 24 2.47 -11.32 3.58
CA PRO A 24 2.94 -11.61 2.24
C PRO A 24 4.44 -11.29 2.16
N LYS A 25 5.16 -11.99 1.28
CA LYS A 25 6.56 -11.66 0.99
C LYS A 25 6.72 -10.28 0.35
N LYS A 26 5.71 -9.85 -0.42
CA LYS A 26 5.63 -8.53 -1.08
C LYS A 26 4.20 -7.98 -0.95
N VAL A 27 4.09 -6.70 -0.58
CA VAL A 27 2.79 -6.01 -0.46
C VAL A 27 2.40 -5.44 -1.82
N THR A 28 1.37 -6.00 -2.45
CA THR A 28 0.86 -5.55 -3.75
C THR A 28 -0.43 -4.73 -3.60
N GLY A 29 -0.85 -4.04 -4.67
CA GLY A 29 -2.15 -3.37 -4.70
C GLY A 29 -3.29 -4.34 -4.40
N VAL A 30 -3.28 -5.52 -5.03
CA VAL A 30 -4.27 -6.58 -4.77
C VAL A 30 -4.26 -7.02 -3.30
N TYR A 31 -3.08 -7.20 -2.70
CA TYR A 31 -2.99 -7.53 -1.27
C TYR A 31 -3.63 -6.45 -0.39
N PHE A 32 -3.38 -5.18 -0.70
CA PHE A 32 -3.96 -4.05 0.02
C PHE A 32 -5.49 -4.03 -0.12
N GLU A 33 -6.01 -4.11 -1.34
CA GLU A 33 -7.46 -4.19 -1.60
C GLU A 33 -8.12 -5.34 -0.84
N ASP A 34 -7.52 -6.54 -0.90
CA ASP A 34 -8.03 -7.73 -0.20
C ASP A 34 -7.98 -7.59 1.32
N ALA A 35 -6.97 -6.91 1.86
CA ALA A 35 -6.87 -6.64 3.29
C ALA A 35 -7.99 -5.70 3.75
N ILE A 36 -8.26 -4.62 3.00
CA ILE A 36 -9.35 -3.70 3.32
C ILE A 36 -10.72 -4.37 3.14
N ALA A 37 -10.93 -5.15 2.07
CA ALA A 37 -12.16 -5.91 1.87
C ALA A 37 -12.45 -6.87 3.04
N LYS A 38 -11.43 -7.59 3.52
CA LYS A 38 -11.55 -8.46 4.71
C LYS A 38 -11.85 -7.67 5.97
N PHE A 39 -11.27 -6.48 6.13
CA PHE A 39 -11.57 -5.60 7.25
C PHE A 39 -13.04 -5.12 7.22
N ILE A 40 -13.53 -4.68 6.08
CA ILE A 40 -14.94 -4.27 5.88
C ILE A 40 -15.87 -5.43 6.22
N LEU A 41 -15.60 -6.63 5.68
CA LEU A 41 -16.37 -7.84 5.95
C LEU A 41 -16.39 -8.15 7.46
N PHE A 42 -15.23 -8.07 8.13
CA PHE A 42 -15.11 -8.32 9.56
C PHE A 42 -15.91 -7.32 10.39
N ARG A 43 -15.79 -6.03 10.10
CA ARG A 43 -16.53 -4.97 10.79
C ARG A 43 -18.03 -5.09 10.59
N ALA A 44 -18.47 -5.41 9.37
CA ALA A 44 -19.88 -5.64 9.08
C ALA A 44 -20.43 -6.84 9.88
N ALA A 45 -19.69 -7.95 9.93
CA ALA A 45 -20.08 -9.12 10.72
C ALA A 45 -20.11 -8.83 12.23
N GLU A 46 -19.16 -8.07 12.78
CA GLU A 46 -19.20 -7.64 14.18
C GLU A 46 -20.44 -6.78 14.48
N LYS A 47 -20.78 -5.85 13.58
CA LYS A 47 -21.97 -5.00 13.70
C LYS A 47 -23.25 -5.81 13.66
N LEU A 48 -23.34 -6.77 12.73
CA LEU A 48 -24.48 -7.69 12.60
C LEU A 48 -24.64 -8.60 13.82
N TYR A 49 -23.52 -9.03 14.43
CA TYR A 49 -23.57 -9.80 15.68
C TYR A 49 -24.24 -9.01 16.81
N GLY A 50 -24.04 -7.69 16.83
CA GLY A 50 -24.70 -6.77 17.73
C GLY A 50 -24.07 -6.64 19.12
N ILE A 51 -24.75 -5.84 19.95
CA ILE A 51 -24.44 -5.61 21.37
C ILE A 51 -25.69 -5.88 22.21
N LYS A 52 -25.51 -6.22 23.50
CA LYS A 52 -26.63 -6.45 24.41
C LYS A 52 -27.57 -5.22 24.47
N PRO A 53 -28.89 -5.43 24.57
CA PRO A 53 -29.60 -6.71 24.71
C PRO A 53 -29.89 -7.45 23.39
N ASN A 54 -29.55 -6.88 22.24
CA ASN A 54 -29.95 -7.38 20.92
C ASN A 54 -28.86 -8.20 20.20
N SER A 55 -27.81 -8.63 20.92
CA SER A 55 -26.75 -9.44 20.33
C SER A 55 -27.21 -10.88 20.08
N ILE A 56 -26.56 -11.56 19.13
CA ILE A 56 -26.81 -12.98 18.84
C ILE A 56 -26.51 -13.87 20.06
N GLY A 57 -25.51 -13.48 20.87
CA GLY A 57 -25.10 -14.19 22.08
C GLY A 57 -23.93 -13.49 22.76
N ASP A 58 -23.15 -14.27 23.53
CA ASP A 58 -22.04 -13.77 24.37
C ASP A 58 -20.65 -14.15 23.84
N MET A 59 -20.56 -14.69 22.62
CA MET A 59 -19.34 -15.25 22.04
C MET A 59 -18.96 -14.61 20.70
N ARG A 60 -19.11 -13.28 20.58
CA ARG A 60 -18.79 -12.52 19.36
C ARG A 60 -17.39 -12.82 18.80
N ASN A 61 -16.40 -12.85 19.68
CA ASN A 61 -15.00 -13.15 19.36
C ASN A 61 -14.76 -14.58 18.85
N VAL A 62 -15.73 -15.49 19.01
CA VAL A 62 -15.72 -16.84 18.45
C VAL A 62 -16.49 -16.88 17.14
N VAL A 63 -17.76 -16.45 17.18
CA VAL A 63 -18.72 -16.66 16.10
C VAL A 63 -18.35 -15.85 14.85
N VAL A 64 -17.90 -14.60 15.01
CA VAL A 64 -17.57 -13.74 13.86
C VAL A 64 -16.40 -14.31 13.04
N PRO A 65 -15.22 -14.63 13.63
CA PRO A 65 -14.13 -15.26 12.88
C PRO A 65 -14.52 -16.58 12.21
N TYR A 66 -15.37 -17.38 12.86
CA TYR A 66 -15.81 -18.68 12.35
C TYR A 66 -16.73 -18.53 11.14
N ALA A 67 -17.73 -17.64 11.23
CA ALA A 67 -18.64 -17.35 10.13
C ALA A 67 -17.89 -16.84 8.89
N ILE A 68 -16.97 -15.88 9.09
CA ILE A 68 -16.15 -15.35 8.00
C ILE A 68 -15.26 -16.44 7.41
N SER A 69 -14.68 -17.33 8.22
CA SER A 69 -13.80 -18.38 7.72
C SER A 69 -14.51 -19.46 6.92
N LEU A 70 -15.81 -19.69 7.15
CA LEU A 70 -16.61 -20.64 6.36
C LEU A 70 -16.81 -20.17 4.91
N PHE A 71 -16.89 -18.85 4.67
CA PHE A 71 -17.14 -18.29 3.33
C PHE A 71 -15.99 -17.50 2.71
N GLY A 72 -15.07 -16.99 3.52
CA GLY A 72 -14.18 -15.89 3.13
C GLY A 72 -13.28 -16.17 1.94
N TYR A 73 -13.07 -17.43 1.57
CA TYR A 73 -12.29 -17.83 0.40
C TYR A 73 -13.08 -17.85 -0.92
N LYS A 74 -14.42 -17.83 -0.86
CA LYS A 74 -15.32 -17.82 -2.04
C LYS A 74 -15.90 -16.43 -2.33
N LEU A 75 -15.81 -15.50 -1.39
CA LEU A 75 -16.35 -14.15 -1.56
C LEU A 75 -15.54 -13.34 -2.56
N ASN A 76 -16.24 -12.51 -3.34
CA ASN A 76 -15.64 -11.56 -4.25
C ASN A 76 -15.12 -10.33 -3.47
N LEU A 77 -13.88 -10.44 -2.99
CA LEU A 77 -13.22 -9.36 -2.23
C LEU A 77 -13.05 -8.08 -3.06
N GLU A 78 -12.89 -8.19 -4.37
CA GLU A 78 -12.82 -7.02 -5.25
C GLU A 78 -14.14 -6.23 -5.25
N LYS A 79 -15.28 -6.92 -5.24
CA LYS A 79 -16.60 -6.29 -5.16
C LYS A 79 -16.79 -5.56 -3.83
N ILE A 80 -16.40 -6.19 -2.71
CA ILE A 80 -16.47 -5.59 -1.36
C ILE A 80 -15.56 -4.37 -1.29
N TRP A 81 -14.33 -4.47 -1.80
CA TRP A 81 -13.42 -3.33 -1.90
C TRP A 81 -14.03 -2.19 -2.73
N LYS A 82 -14.53 -2.45 -3.93
CA LYS A 82 -15.07 -1.38 -4.80
C LYS A 82 -16.31 -0.71 -4.23
N SER A 83 -17.19 -1.46 -3.56
CA SER A 83 -18.40 -0.93 -2.94
C SER A 83 -18.16 -0.32 -1.56
N GLN A 84 -17.00 -0.59 -0.95
CA GLN A 84 -16.68 -0.24 0.44
C GLN A 84 -17.73 -0.74 1.45
N SER A 85 -18.49 -1.77 1.10
CA SER A 85 -19.55 -2.35 1.93
C SER A 85 -19.79 -3.82 1.57
N ILE A 86 -20.62 -4.50 2.36
CA ILE A 86 -21.21 -5.78 1.95
C ILE A 86 -22.64 -5.53 1.44
N SER A 87 -23.15 -6.43 0.60
CA SER A 87 -24.55 -6.41 0.15
C SER A 87 -25.51 -6.75 1.31
N GLU A 88 -26.79 -6.38 1.15
CA GLU A 88 -27.82 -6.71 2.14
C GLU A 88 -28.07 -8.21 2.20
N GLU A 89 -28.00 -8.90 1.06
CA GLU A 89 -28.13 -10.34 0.92
C GLU A 89 -27.00 -11.06 1.68
N LEU A 90 -25.75 -10.63 1.48
CA LEU A 90 -24.60 -11.18 2.22
C LEU A 90 -24.73 -10.90 3.72
N ALA A 91 -25.21 -9.72 4.11
CA ALA A 91 -25.46 -9.40 5.51
C ALA A 91 -26.50 -10.32 6.15
N ALA A 92 -27.61 -10.58 5.46
CA ALA A 92 -28.67 -11.48 5.93
C ALA A 92 -28.16 -12.92 6.09
N VAL A 93 -27.42 -13.43 5.09
CA VAL A 93 -26.81 -14.77 5.15
C VAL A 93 -25.79 -14.88 6.28
N LEU A 94 -24.90 -13.90 6.44
CA LEU A 94 -23.92 -13.89 7.54
C LEU A 94 -24.61 -13.86 8.91
N TYR A 95 -25.66 -13.05 9.07
CA TYR A 95 -26.42 -12.99 10.32
C TYR A 95 -27.09 -14.33 10.65
N SER A 96 -27.74 -14.97 9.67
CA SER A 96 -28.33 -16.29 9.82
C SER A 96 -27.29 -17.35 10.20
N LEU A 97 -26.15 -17.38 9.50
CA LEU A 97 -25.06 -18.32 9.81
C LEU A 97 -24.52 -18.09 11.23
N MET A 98 -24.32 -16.84 11.64
CA MET A 98 -23.82 -16.53 12.98
C MET A 98 -24.78 -16.99 14.09
N LYS A 99 -26.10 -16.90 13.88
CA LYS A 99 -27.10 -17.48 14.79
C LYS A 99 -26.96 -19.00 14.89
N GLN A 100 -26.93 -19.68 13.75
CA GLN A 100 -26.77 -21.13 13.69
C GLN A 100 -25.47 -21.58 14.38
N LEU A 101 -24.35 -20.88 14.12
CA LEU A 101 -23.05 -21.17 14.76
C LEU A 101 -23.10 -20.99 16.27
N ASN A 102 -23.71 -19.91 16.75
CA ASN A 102 -23.83 -19.63 18.18
C ASN A 102 -24.63 -20.75 18.88
N GLU A 103 -25.77 -21.13 18.33
CA GLU A 103 -26.59 -22.24 18.84
C GLU A 103 -25.84 -23.57 18.78
N PHE A 104 -25.18 -23.87 17.67
CA PHE A 104 -24.43 -25.11 17.50
C PHE A 104 -23.35 -25.24 18.59
N ILE A 105 -22.58 -24.17 18.84
CA ILE A 105 -21.52 -24.18 19.84
C ILE A 105 -22.08 -24.40 21.24
N LEU A 106 -23.22 -23.79 21.57
CA LEU A 106 -23.87 -23.93 22.87
C LEU A 106 -24.45 -25.33 23.13
N HIS A 107 -24.84 -26.06 22.09
CA HIS A 107 -25.43 -27.40 22.26
C HIS A 107 -24.41 -28.54 22.17
N ASN A 108 -23.24 -28.32 21.55
CA ASN A 108 -22.29 -29.40 21.23
C ASN A 108 -20.97 -29.35 22.02
N PHE A 109 -20.82 -28.42 22.97
CA PHE A 109 -19.57 -28.36 23.75
C PHE A 109 -19.48 -29.52 24.76
N PRO A 110 -18.34 -30.23 24.86
CA PRO A 110 -18.30 -31.55 25.49
C PRO A 110 -18.28 -31.57 27.03
N SER A 111 -18.19 -30.42 27.72
CA SER A 111 -18.42 -30.21 29.19
C SER A 111 -17.50 -29.16 29.84
N SER A 112 -16.39 -28.73 29.22
CA SER A 112 -15.45 -27.81 29.87
C SER A 112 -16.01 -26.38 29.99
N HIS A 113 -16.10 -25.68 28.84
CA HIS A 113 -16.69 -24.37 28.67
C HIS A 113 -16.71 -24.12 27.16
N TYR A 114 -17.80 -23.58 26.61
CA TYR A 114 -17.95 -23.43 25.15
C TYR A 114 -16.82 -22.58 24.53
N ILE A 115 -16.36 -21.52 25.21
CA ILE A 115 -15.22 -20.69 24.78
C ILE A 115 -13.90 -21.48 24.73
N GLU A 116 -13.65 -22.35 25.71
CA GLU A 116 -12.42 -23.17 25.73
C GLU A 116 -12.44 -24.25 24.66
N TRP A 117 -13.62 -24.79 24.35
CA TRP A 117 -13.77 -25.69 23.21
C TRP A 117 -13.54 -24.96 21.90
N ALA A 118 -14.05 -23.73 21.74
CA ALA A 118 -13.85 -22.91 20.55
C ALA A 118 -12.37 -22.59 20.25
N LYS A 119 -11.48 -22.57 21.25
CA LYS A 119 -10.03 -22.38 21.04
C LYS A 119 -9.32 -23.62 20.48
N LYS A 120 -9.99 -24.78 20.48
CA LYS A 120 -9.41 -26.06 20.04
C LYS A 120 -9.70 -26.29 18.55
N GLU A 121 -8.71 -26.84 17.85
CA GLU A 121 -8.87 -27.20 16.43
C GLU A 121 -10.01 -28.21 16.23
N VAL A 122 -10.25 -29.09 17.20
CA VAL A 122 -11.35 -30.06 17.19
C VAL A 122 -12.70 -29.37 16.96
N CYS A 123 -12.98 -28.26 17.66
CA CYS A 123 -14.22 -27.50 17.45
C CYS A 123 -14.34 -27.00 16.01
N TRP A 124 -13.24 -26.46 15.45
CA TRP A 124 -13.24 -26.00 14.06
C TRP A 124 -13.45 -27.14 13.05
N LYS A 125 -12.85 -28.31 13.29
CA LYS A 125 -13.07 -29.50 12.46
C LYS A 125 -14.53 -29.96 12.49
N THR A 126 -15.14 -29.99 13.67
CA THR A 126 -16.56 -30.32 13.85
C THR A 126 -17.46 -29.33 13.11
N ILE A 127 -17.21 -28.03 13.26
CA ILE A 127 -18.00 -26.98 12.58
C ILE A 127 -17.90 -27.05 11.06
N LYS A 128 -16.73 -27.42 10.50
CA LYS A 128 -16.57 -27.61 9.06
C LYS A 128 -17.31 -28.84 8.50
N GLN A 129 -17.60 -29.83 9.34
CA GLN A 129 -18.31 -31.05 8.94
C GLN A 129 -19.83 -30.89 9.06
N GLN A 130 -20.28 -29.83 9.73
CA GLN A 130 -21.69 -29.53 9.86
C GLN A 130 -22.25 -28.98 8.54
N ASP A 131 -23.43 -29.46 8.17
CA ASP A 131 -24.22 -28.85 7.10
C ASP A 131 -24.94 -27.62 7.65
N TRP A 132 -24.58 -26.45 7.12
CA TRP A 132 -25.15 -25.16 7.50
C TRP A 132 -26.26 -24.79 6.52
N ASN A 133 -27.40 -24.33 7.04
CA ASN A 133 -28.50 -23.89 6.20
C ASN A 133 -28.20 -22.49 5.65
N ILE A 134 -27.59 -22.45 4.47
CA ILE A 134 -27.12 -21.23 3.81
C ILE A 134 -27.85 -21.07 2.49
N ASP A 135 -28.52 -19.94 2.31
CA ASP A 135 -29.09 -19.54 1.02
C ASP A 135 -27.98 -19.00 0.10
N ILE A 136 -27.23 -19.92 -0.52
CA ILE A 136 -26.15 -19.59 -1.47
C ILE A 136 -26.70 -18.89 -2.71
N ASP A 137 -27.95 -19.19 -3.11
CA ASP A 137 -28.55 -18.62 -4.31
C ASP A 137 -28.75 -17.11 -4.17
N SER A 138 -29.15 -16.65 -2.98
CA SER A 138 -29.31 -15.21 -2.68
C SER A 138 -28.01 -14.40 -2.79
N ILE A 139 -26.85 -15.04 -2.55
CA ILE A 139 -25.54 -14.36 -2.52
C ILE A 139 -24.65 -14.70 -3.73
N LYS A 140 -25.18 -15.31 -4.79
CA LYS A 140 -24.39 -15.65 -6.00
C LYS A 140 -23.60 -14.47 -6.56
N ALA A 141 -24.20 -13.27 -6.52
CA ALA A 141 -23.57 -12.04 -7.00
C ALA A 141 -22.39 -11.58 -6.12
N ASP A 142 -22.26 -12.09 -4.89
CA ASP A 142 -21.18 -11.78 -3.95
C ASP A 142 -20.08 -12.83 -3.93
N LEU A 143 -20.27 -13.95 -4.65
CA LEU A 143 -19.26 -14.99 -4.83
C LEU A 143 -18.35 -14.67 -6.02
N ALA A 144 -17.07 -15.01 -5.89
CA ALA A 144 -16.12 -14.94 -6.99
C ALA A 144 -16.16 -16.24 -7.80
N SER A 145 -16.06 -16.13 -9.13
CA SER A 145 -15.79 -17.29 -9.98
C SER A 145 -14.33 -17.76 -9.81
N ASP A 146 -14.06 -19.02 -10.11
CA ASP A 146 -12.69 -19.56 -10.10
C ASP A 146 -11.75 -18.79 -11.04
N GLU A 147 -12.27 -18.29 -12.16
CA GLU A 147 -11.52 -17.46 -13.11
C GLU A 147 -11.16 -16.10 -12.50
N GLN A 148 -12.09 -15.45 -11.81
CA GLN A 148 -11.84 -14.18 -11.11
C GLN A 148 -10.79 -14.37 -10.02
N LEU A 149 -10.88 -15.44 -9.23
CA LEU A 149 -9.90 -15.77 -8.19
C LEU A 149 -8.50 -16.03 -8.79
N LYS A 150 -8.41 -16.78 -9.88
CA LYS A 150 -7.14 -17.06 -10.58
C LYS A 150 -6.53 -15.79 -11.17
N LYS A 151 -7.33 -14.97 -11.84
CA LYS A 151 -6.87 -13.70 -12.43
C LYS A 151 -6.34 -12.76 -11.35
N ARG A 152 -7.11 -12.58 -10.27
CA ARG A 152 -6.74 -11.71 -9.16
C ARG A 152 -5.45 -12.18 -8.47
N LYS A 153 -5.31 -13.49 -8.25
CA LYS A 153 -4.06 -14.08 -7.74
C LYS A 153 -2.88 -13.87 -8.70
N SER A 154 -3.08 -14.07 -10.00
CA SER A 154 -2.03 -13.83 -11.01
C SER A 154 -1.55 -12.38 -11.03
N VAL A 155 -2.45 -11.40 -10.90
CA VAL A 155 -2.07 -9.98 -10.79
C VAL A 155 -1.23 -9.74 -9.52
N ALA A 156 -1.64 -10.32 -8.39
CA ALA A 156 -0.88 -10.22 -7.14
C ALA A 156 0.52 -10.86 -7.25
N ASP A 157 0.65 -11.99 -7.94
CA ASP A 157 1.90 -12.74 -8.07
C ASP A 157 2.85 -12.10 -9.14
N ASN A 158 2.29 -11.46 -10.17
CA ASN A 158 3.05 -10.89 -11.30
C ASN A 158 3.40 -9.39 -11.16
N LEU A 159 2.90 -8.70 -10.14
CA LEU A 159 3.23 -7.29 -9.87
C LEU A 159 4.68 -7.17 -9.38
N ASP A 160 5.61 -6.96 -10.32
CA ASP A 160 7.02 -6.69 -10.01
C ASP A 160 7.21 -5.23 -9.59
N ILE A 161 7.04 -4.97 -8.29
CA ILE A 161 7.29 -3.66 -7.65
C ILE A 161 8.71 -3.18 -7.96
N ASP A 162 9.68 -4.09 -8.06
CA ASP A 162 11.06 -3.74 -8.36
C ASP A 162 11.19 -3.30 -9.82
N ALA A 163 10.43 -3.89 -10.76
CA ALA A 163 10.34 -3.38 -12.13
C ALA A 163 9.66 -2.01 -12.20
N LEU A 164 8.53 -1.81 -11.52
CA LEU A 164 7.83 -0.52 -11.50
C LEU A 164 8.70 0.60 -10.91
N GLN A 165 9.39 0.33 -9.80
CA GLN A 165 10.32 1.30 -9.21
C GLN A 165 11.49 1.61 -10.15
N ARG A 166 12.02 0.61 -10.85
CA ARG A 166 13.08 0.80 -11.85
C ARG A 166 12.62 1.65 -13.02
N GLU A 167 11.43 1.37 -13.56
CA GLU A 167 10.84 2.13 -14.66
C GLU A 167 10.62 3.59 -14.26
N TYR A 168 10.09 3.83 -13.06
CA TYR A 168 9.93 5.16 -12.50
C TYR A 168 11.27 5.90 -12.37
N GLU A 169 12.29 5.28 -11.75
CA GLU A 169 13.62 5.88 -11.61
C GLU A 169 14.24 6.21 -12.97
N VAL A 170 14.09 5.34 -13.96
CA VAL A 170 14.57 5.59 -15.33
C VAL A 170 13.82 6.77 -15.97
N SER A 171 12.49 6.84 -15.82
CA SER A 171 11.68 7.96 -16.32
C SER A 171 12.12 9.28 -15.70
N LEU A 172 12.26 9.30 -14.36
CA LEU A 172 12.78 10.45 -13.60
C LEU A 172 14.14 10.91 -14.12
N LEU A 173 15.11 10.00 -14.22
CA LEU A 173 16.47 10.35 -14.66
C LEU A 173 16.49 10.88 -16.11
N ARG A 174 15.54 10.43 -16.95
CA ARG A 174 15.35 10.94 -18.31
C ARG A 174 14.66 12.29 -18.37
N SER A 175 13.85 12.63 -17.37
CA SER A 175 13.23 13.95 -17.26
C SER A 175 14.24 15.08 -16.97
N ILE A 176 15.48 14.73 -16.60
CA ILE A 176 16.57 15.69 -16.43
C ILE A 176 17.27 15.87 -17.80
N PRO A 177 17.19 17.05 -18.41
CA PRO A 177 17.70 17.26 -19.77
C PRO A 177 19.23 17.19 -19.83
N TYR A 178 19.75 16.95 -21.04
CA TYR A 178 21.20 16.87 -21.32
C TYR A 178 21.97 18.06 -20.73
N ALA A 179 21.47 19.28 -20.97
CA ALA A 179 22.11 20.51 -20.52
C ALA A 179 22.17 20.58 -18.99
N LEU A 180 21.14 20.10 -18.31
CA LEU A 180 21.11 20.09 -16.85
C LEU A 180 22.07 19.05 -16.26
N TRP A 181 22.21 17.86 -16.87
CA TRP A 181 23.25 16.91 -16.47
C TRP A 181 24.68 17.47 -16.60
N LYS A 182 24.92 18.35 -17.59
CA LYS A 182 26.18 19.10 -17.71
C LYS A 182 26.34 20.14 -16.61
N LYS A 183 25.30 20.91 -16.29
CA LYS A 183 25.34 21.82 -15.14
C LYS A 183 25.54 21.10 -13.81
N ILE A 184 25.00 19.89 -13.63
CA ILE A 184 25.24 19.05 -12.44
C ILE A 184 26.71 18.65 -12.34
N GLU A 185 27.39 18.38 -13.46
CA GLU A 185 28.84 18.14 -13.49
C GLU A 185 29.62 19.38 -13.03
N GLU A 186 29.31 20.55 -13.59
CA GLU A 186 29.94 21.84 -13.24
C GLU A 186 29.71 22.19 -11.77
N TRP A 187 28.46 22.17 -11.32
CA TRP A 187 28.11 22.39 -9.92
C TRP A 187 28.81 21.41 -8.98
N GLY A 188 28.86 20.12 -9.35
CA GLY A 188 29.54 19.11 -8.55
C GLY A 188 31.05 19.33 -8.44
N LYS A 189 31.66 19.95 -9.45
CA LYS A 189 33.08 20.35 -9.47
C LYS A 189 33.32 21.58 -8.60
N ASP A 190 32.47 22.59 -8.72
CA ASP A 190 32.64 23.85 -8.00
C ASP A 190 32.31 23.73 -6.52
N SER A 191 31.31 22.91 -6.18
CA SER A 191 30.86 22.71 -4.79
C SER A 191 31.65 21.64 -4.02
N GLY A 192 32.27 20.69 -4.72
CA GLY A 192 32.95 19.54 -4.11
C GLY A 192 32.03 18.44 -3.56
N PHE A 193 30.69 18.56 -3.70
CA PHE A 193 29.75 17.54 -3.21
C PHE A 193 29.71 16.26 -4.05
N LEU A 194 30.20 16.32 -5.29
CA LEU A 194 30.40 15.14 -6.14
C LEU A 194 31.89 14.85 -6.25
N ASN A 195 32.28 13.59 -6.12
CA ASN A 195 33.65 13.19 -6.45
C ASN A 195 33.88 13.15 -7.98
N THR A 196 35.13 13.10 -8.42
CA THR A 196 35.48 13.12 -9.86
C THR A 196 34.75 12.04 -10.66
N SER A 197 34.57 10.84 -10.11
CA SER A 197 33.85 9.75 -10.78
C SER A 197 32.35 10.03 -10.95
N LYS A 198 31.72 10.75 -10.02
CA LYS A 198 30.31 11.16 -10.11
C LYS A 198 30.14 12.36 -11.05
N GLN A 199 31.05 13.33 -10.97
CA GLN A 199 31.09 14.49 -11.86
C GLN A 199 31.16 14.07 -13.33
N SER A 200 32.19 13.31 -13.71
CA SER A 200 32.37 12.86 -15.10
C SER A 200 31.26 11.94 -15.56
N PHE A 201 30.69 11.12 -14.66
CA PHE A 201 29.57 10.26 -14.98
C PHE A 201 28.27 11.04 -15.25
N ALA A 202 27.97 12.07 -14.44
CA ALA A 202 26.82 12.94 -14.65
C ALA A 202 26.89 13.63 -16.01
N GLY A 203 28.01 14.30 -16.27
CA GLY A 203 28.17 15.12 -17.46
C GLY A 203 28.48 14.35 -18.74
N PHE A 204 29.04 13.13 -18.66
CA PHE A 204 29.29 12.32 -19.84
C PHE A 204 28.27 11.20 -19.98
N ASP A 205 28.33 10.18 -19.13
CA ASP A 205 27.54 8.96 -19.30
C ASP A 205 26.03 9.24 -19.25
N MET A 206 25.57 9.92 -18.20
CA MET A 206 24.13 10.22 -18.04
C MET A 206 23.64 11.23 -19.06
N ALA A 207 24.36 12.34 -19.24
CA ALA A 207 24.00 13.34 -20.25
C ALA A 207 23.85 12.69 -21.63
N HIS A 208 24.86 11.94 -22.10
CA HIS A 208 24.80 11.29 -23.42
C HIS A 208 23.80 10.13 -23.48
N ALA A 209 23.51 9.44 -22.37
CA ALA A 209 22.46 8.44 -22.33
C ALA A 209 21.07 9.06 -22.54
N VAL A 210 20.81 10.23 -21.94
CA VAL A 210 19.57 10.98 -22.16
C VAL A 210 19.52 11.54 -23.58
N LYS A 211 20.57 12.26 -24.02
CA LYS A 211 20.63 12.90 -25.36
C LYS A 211 20.44 11.91 -26.51
N ASN A 212 21.02 10.72 -26.40
CA ASN A 212 20.99 9.72 -27.46
C ASN A 212 19.95 8.61 -27.20
N ASN A 213 19.09 8.78 -26.19
CA ASN A 213 18.10 7.78 -25.78
C ASN A 213 18.68 6.36 -25.57
N ARG A 214 19.89 6.24 -25.02
CA ARG A 214 20.54 4.94 -24.75
C ARG A 214 19.92 4.28 -23.54
N THR A 215 19.97 2.96 -23.48
CA THR A 215 19.54 2.18 -22.31
C THR A 215 20.36 2.54 -21.08
N ILE A 216 19.70 2.85 -19.97
CA ILE A 216 20.33 3.09 -18.67
C ILE A 216 20.40 1.74 -17.94
N SER A 217 21.60 1.20 -17.73
CA SER A 217 21.80 -0.05 -16.99
C SER A 217 21.47 0.10 -15.50
N ASP A 218 21.21 -1.00 -14.80
CA ASP A 218 20.93 -0.98 -13.35
C ASP A 218 22.04 -0.32 -12.52
N ALA A 219 23.30 -0.54 -12.89
CA ALA A 219 24.45 0.09 -12.26
C ALA A 219 24.47 1.61 -12.49
N ASN A 220 24.20 2.05 -13.72
CA ASN A 220 24.15 3.47 -14.08
C ASN A 220 22.96 4.16 -13.43
N ARG A 221 21.78 3.52 -13.41
CA ARG A 221 20.58 4.02 -12.71
C ARG A 221 20.89 4.27 -11.25
N THR A 222 21.45 3.28 -10.56
CA THR A 222 21.78 3.40 -9.12
C THR A 222 22.80 4.52 -8.87
N LYS A 223 23.82 4.66 -9.73
CA LYS A 223 24.81 5.74 -9.61
C LYS A 223 24.20 7.12 -9.87
N ALA A 224 23.32 7.23 -10.86
CA ALA A 224 22.63 8.47 -11.22
C ALA A 224 21.63 8.90 -10.15
N MET A 225 20.87 7.96 -9.57
CA MET A 225 19.97 8.23 -8.45
C MET A 225 20.73 8.76 -7.23
N ARG A 226 21.92 8.24 -6.93
CA ARG A 226 22.77 8.79 -5.86
C ARG A 226 23.28 10.20 -6.14
N ILE A 227 23.43 10.59 -7.41
CA ILE A 227 23.81 11.96 -7.76
C ILE A 227 22.58 12.86 -7.62
N TYR A 228 21.44 12.40 -8.11
CA TYR A 228 20.15 13.07 -7.96
C TYR A 228 19.84 13.39 -6.49
N GLU A 229 20.00 12.40 -5.60
CA GLU A 229 19.88 12.56 -4.15
C GLU A 229 20.75 13.68 -3.59
N VAL A 230 22.02 13.75 -4.00
CA VAL A 230 22.98 14.77 -3.56
C VAL A 230 22.61 16.14 -4.09
N VAL A 231 22.10 16.24 -5.33
CA VAL A 231 21.59 17.49 -5.89
C VAL A 231 20.36 17.96 -5.10
N CYS A 232 19.39 17.08 -4.85
CA CYS A 232 18.26 17.42 -3.99
C CYS A 232 18.73 17.93 -2.62
N GLU A 233 19.76 17.30 -2.06
CA GLU A 233 20.28 17.65 -0.74
C GLU A 233 20.97 19.01 -0.66
N HIS A 234 21.77 19.35 -1.66
CA HIS A 234 22.68 20.49 -1.58
C HIS A 234 22.37 21.62 -2.55
N ASN A 235 21.59 21.37 -3.61
CA ASN A 235 21.22 22.38 -4.59
C ASN A 235 19.97 21.96 -5.39
N ILE A 236 18.82 21.92 -4.71
CA ILE A 236 17.57 21.52 -5.37
C ILE A 236 17.06 22.53 -6.40
N ASP A 237 17.43 23.81 -6.23
CA ASP A 237 17.08 24.89 -7.15
C ASP A 237 17.65 24.62 -8.56
N LEU A 238 18.80 23.93 -8.65
CA LEU A 238 19.38 23.48 -9.90
C LEU A 238 18.40 22.62 -10.71
N LEU A 239 17.56 21.80 -10.04
CA LEU A 239 16.57 20.99 -10.73
C LEU A 239 15.46 21.82 -11.34
N ALA A 240 15.15 23.02 -10.81
CA ALA A 240 14.10 23.90 -11.34
C ALA A 240 14.46 24.41 -12.74
N GLU A 241 15.75 24.57 -13.02
CA GLU A 241 16.26 25.05 -14.32
C GLU A 241 15.97 24.09 -15.48
N ALA A 242 15.49 22.86 -15.22
CA ALA A 242 15.22 21.89 -16.29
C ALA A 242 14.19 22.42 -17.30
N ASP A 243 13.12 23.08 -16.83
CA ASP A 243 12.03 23.55 -17.69
C ASP A 243 12.49 24.72 -18.58
N GLU A 244 13.37 25.58 -18.08
CA GLU A 244 13.99 26.67 -18.85
C GLU A 244 14.98 26.15 -19.90
N LEU A 245 15.67 25.05 -19.60
CA LEU A 245 16.66 24.42 -20.48
C LEU A 245 16.03 23.53 -21.56
N GLU A 246 14.72 23.28 -21.50
CA GLU A 246 13.95 22.59 -22.55
C GLU A 246 13.54 23.53 -23.72
N GLU A 247 13.69 24.84 -23.59
CA GLU A 247 13.28 25.83 -24.60
C GLU A 247 14.27 25.96 -25.80
N GLN A 248 14.35 24.92 -26.64
CA GLN A 248 14.52 25.08 -28.09
C GLN A 248 13.58 24.10 -28.83
N PRO A 249 12.91 24.57 -29.90
CA PRO A 249 11.47 24.38 -30.04
C PRO A 249 11.09 22.98 -30.52
N LYS A 250 10.26 22.30 -29.73
CA LYS A 250 9.17 21.46 -30.26
C LYS A 250 7.89 21.86 -29.55
N THR A 251 7.04 22.56 -30.30
CA THR A 251 5.58 22.69 -30.14
C THR A 251 5.02 22.44 -28.74
N LYS A 252 4.57 23.52 -28.11
CA LYS A 252 3.67 23.55 -26.96
C LYS A 252 2.49 22.58 -27.16
N GLU A 253 2.61 21.38 -26.59
CA GLU A 253 1.47 20.66 -26.07
C GLU A 253 1.53 20.77 -24.56
N THR A 254 0.72 21.67 -24.02
CA THR A 254 0.36 21.68 -22.60
C THR A 254 -0.47 20.41 -22.34
N LYS A 255 0.18 19.25 -22.30
CA LYS A 255 -0.40 18.06 -21.72
C LYS A 255 -0.12 18.16 -20.24
N THR A 256 -1.13 18.61 -19.50
CA THR A 256 -1.30 18.28 -18.09
C THR A 256 -1.28 16.76 -18.01
N THR A 257 -0.08 16.19 -17.85
CA THR A 257 0.07 14.77 -17.54
C THR A 257 -0.44 14.62 -16.13
N ASN A 258 -1.68 14.19 -16.01
CA ASN A 258 -2.26 13.68 -14.80
C ASN A 258 -1.53 12.37 -14.50
N THR A 259 -0.32 12.47 -13.96
CA THR A 259 0.54 11.33 -13.64
C THR A 259 0.17 10.85 -12.24
N ASP A 260 -0.14 9.55 -12.18
CA ASP A 260 -0.48 8.74 -11.00
C ASP A 260 0.70 8.66 -10.02
N HIS A 261 1.09 9.81 -9.49
CA HIS A 261 2.02 9.93 -8.39
C HIS A 261 1.24 9.64 -7.12
N ARG A 262 1.61 8.58 -6.41
CA ARG A 262 1.13 8.34 -5.03
C ARG A 262 1.50 9.47 -4.04
N ILE A 263 2.18 10.53 -4.50
CA ILE A 263 2.48 11.75 -3.76
C ILE A 263 1.59 12.86 -4.33
N THR A 264 0.66 13.35 -3.52
CA THR A 264 -0.19 14.51 -3.84
C THR A 264 0.28 15.75 -3.10
N ILE A 265 -0.09 16.94 -3.56
CA ILE A 265 0.21 18.20 -2.85
C ILE A 265 -0.35 18.16 -1.42
N GLU A 266 -1.54 17.61 -1.25
CA GLU A 266 -2.19 17.40 0.06
C GLU A 266 -1.36 16.50 0.99
N LEU A 267 -0.76 15.44 0.46
CA LEU A 267 0.11 14.56 1.23
C LEU A 267 1.42 15.27 1.62
N VAL A 268 2.01 16.04 0.70
CA VAL A 268 3.20 16.86 0.98
C VAL A 268 2.89 17.87 2.08
N GLN A 269 1.71 18.51 2.06
CA GLN A 269 1.24 19.41 3.13
C GLN A 269 1.21 18.70 4.49
N LYS A 270 0.55 17.53 4.56
CA LYS A 270 0.51 16.74 5.81
C LYS A 270 1.90 16.37 6.33
N MET A 271 2.82 16.01 5.43
CA MET A 271 4.21 15.68 5.80
C MET A 271 4.93 16.89 6.40
N VAL A 272 4.80 18.07 5.76
CA VAL A 272 5.41 19.32 6.22
C VAL A 272 4.86 19.73 7.58
N ASP A 273 3.53 19.66 7.78
CA ASP A 273 2.88 20.04 9.03
C ASP A 273 3.23 19.09 10.18
N TRP A 274 3.28 17.78 9.91
CA TRP A 274 3.64 16.79 10.91
C TRP A 274 5.10 16.93 11.34
N ASP A 275 6.00 17.19 10.39
CA ASP A 275 7.43 17.32 10.66
C ASP A 275 7.82 18.69 11.27
N LYS A 276 6.96 19.70 11.13
CA LYS A 276 7.19 21.09 11.59
C LYS A 276 7.68 21.20 13.04
N HIS A 277 7.23 20.30 13.92
CA HIS A 277 7.60 20.28 15.35
C HIS A 277 8.48 19.08 15.72
N ARG A 278 8.76 18.19 14.77
CA ARG A 278 9.48 16.92 15.01
C ARG A 278 10.89 16.95 14.43
N HIS A 279 11.14 17.78 13.42
CA HIS A 279 12.45 17.97 12.80
C HIS A 279 13.14 16.65 12.44
N ILE A 280 12.37 15.68 11.91
CA ILE A 280 12.87 14.39 11.44
C ILE A 280 13.55 14.58 10.08
N LEU A 281 13.00 15.47 9.24
CA LEU A 281 13.63 15.84 7.99
C LEU A 281 14.76 16.83 8.23
N LYS A 282 15.76 16.79 7.36
CA LYS A 282 16.76 17.84 7.27
C LYS A 282 16.09 19.15 6.86
N ASP A 283 16.62 20.29 7.31
CA ASP A 283 16.04 21.61 7.05
C ASP A 283 15.77 21.87 5.55
N TRP A 284 16.67 21.43 4.67
CA TRP A 284 16.50 21.56 3.22
C TRP A 284 15.38 20.68 2.66
N GLN A 285 15.17 19.47 3.22
CA GLN A 285 14.11 18.54 2.80
C GLN A 285 12.74 19.13 3.14
N TRP A 286 12.61 19.63 4.37
CA TRP A 286 11.40 20.31 4.82
C TRP A 286 11.12 21.55 3.98
N LYS A 287 12.13 22.40 3.78
CA LYS A 287 12.02 23.63 2.99
C LYS A 287 11.60 23.36 1.55
N THR A 288 12.21 22.37 0.90
CA THR A 288 11.83 21.95 -0.46
C THR A 288 10.36 21.60 -0.55
N MET A 289 9.87 20.77 0.37
CA MET A 289 8.46 20.36 0.38
C MET A 289 7.54 21.56 0.65
N ASN A 290 7.96 22.48 1.53
CA ASN A 290 7.23 23.72 1.78
C ASN A 290 7.22 24.65 0.56
N ASP A 291 8.30 24.71 -0.22
CA ASP A 291 8.38 25.47 -1.46
C ASP A 291 7.49 24.86 -2.58
N ILE A 292 7.34 23.52 -2.60
CA ILE A 292 6.38 22.84 -3.50
C ILE A 292 4.94 23.21 -3.14
N ILE A 293 4.57 23.14 -1.85
CA ILE A 293 3.25 23.53 -1.35
C ILE A 293 2.95 24.99 -1.70
N SER A 294 3.95 25.87 -1.54
CA SER A 294 3.83 27.30 -1.78
C SER A 294 3.76 27.66 -3.28
N GLY A 295 3.87 26.66 -4.18
CA GLY A 295 3.84 26.85 -5.63
C GLY A 295 5.15 27.39 -6.21
N ARG A 296 6.22 27.48 -5.42
CA ARG A 296 7.54 27.90 -5.91
C ARG A 296 8.19 26.83 -6.77
N PHE A 297 7.97 25.56 -6.44
CA PHE A 297 8.36 24.41 -7.26
C PHE A 297 7.15 23.58 -7.68
N PRO A 298 7.09 23.08 -8.93
CA PRO A 298 6.03 22.19 -9.36
C PRO A 298 6.18 20.79 -8.74
N LEU A 299 5.08 20.13 -8.40
CA LEU A 299 5.09 18.70 -8.03
C LEU A 299 5.09 17.82 -9.30
N ASN A 300 6.21 17.81 -10.02
CA ASN A 300 6.43 16.93 -11.16
C ASN A 300 7.27 15.68 -10.76
N ASP A 301 7.52 14.78 -11.72
CA ASP A 301 8.27 13.54 -11.51
C ASP A 301 9.59 13.76 -10.76
N ARG A 302 10.30 14.87 -11.05
CA ARG A 302 11.55 15.26 -10.38
C ARG A 302 11.32 15.40 -8.88
N TYR A 303 10.53 16.39 -8.48
CA TYR A 303 10.33 16.68 -7.06
C TYR A 303 9.57 15.57 -6.29
N ALA A 304 8.71 14.81 -6.97
CA ALA A 304 7.90 13.76 -6.38
C ALA A 304 8.75 12.63 -5.74
N TRP A 305 9.90 12.27 -6.33
CA TRP A 305 10.76 11.23 -5.75
C TRP A 305 11.40 11.66 -4.43
N GLY A 306 11.86 12.91 -4.34
CA GLY A 306 12.41 13.47 -3.10
C GLY A 306 11.36 13.45 -1.98
N CYS A 307 10.14 13.87 -2.31
CA CYS A 307 9.00 13.80 -1.40
C CYS A 307 8.71 12.34 -0.98
N LYS A 308 8.75 11.38 -1.90
CA LYS A 308 8.56 9.95 -1.59
C LYS A 308 9.61 9.42 -0.61
N LYS A 309 10.87 9.82 -0.74
CA LYS A 309 11.92 9.42 0.22
C LYS A 309 11.75 10.05 1.58
N ASN A 310 11.35 11.31 1.63
CA ASN A 310 10.97 11.97 2.88
C ASN A 310 9.79 11.23 3.53
N LEU A 311 8.78 10.83 2.76
CA LEU A 311 7.64 10.07 3.26
C LEU A 311 8.05 8.71 3.85
N GLU A 312 8.92 7.96 3.18
CA GLU A 312 9.48 6.70 3.69
C GLU A 312 10.20 6.91 5.02
N LEU A 313 10.96 8.00 5.17
CA LEU A 313 11.65 8.36 6.41
C LEU A 313 10.66 8.73 7.52
N LEU A 314 9.70 9.63 7.24
CA LEU A 314 8.68 10.05 8.19
C LEU A 314 7.84 8.87 8.68
N LYS A 315 7.45 7.94 7.79
CA LYS A 315 6.70 6.72 8.17
C LYS A 315 7.47 5.84 9.15
N LYS A 316 8.79 5.71 8.99
CA LYS A 316 9.65 5.00 9.96
C LYS A 316 9.66 5.66 11.34
N HIS A 317 9.41 6.96 11.40
CA HIS A 317 9.31 7.74 12.63
C HIS A 317 7.86 7.95 13.12
N GLY A 318 6.89 7.22 12.56
CA GLY A 318 5.51 7.19 13.05
C GLY A 318 4.55 8.15 12.36
N PHE A 319 4.91 8.72 11.20
CA PHE A 319 3.96 9.46 10.37
C PHE A 319 2.89 8.53 9.77
N SER A 320 1.62 8.93 9.88
CA SER A 320 0.46 8.26 9.27
C SER A 320 -0.31 9.24 8.39
N GLU A 321 -0.77 8.77 7.23
CA GLU A 321 -1.53 9.57 6.26
C GLU A 321 -2.96 9.90 6.75
N GLU A 322 -3.44 9.15 7.75
CA GLU A 322 -4.78 9.23 8.35
C GLU A 322 -4.86 10.18 9.56
N THR A 323 -3.78 10.87 9.94
CA THR A 323 -3.84 11.83 11.06
C THR A 323 -4.44 13.16 10.64
N GLU A 324 -5.75 13.28 10.80
CA GLU A 324 -6.43 14.44 11.41
C GLU A 324 -7.52 13.95 12.37
#